data_AF-A0ABD3SBV2-F1
#
_entry.id   AF-A0ABD3SBV2-F1
#
_cell.length_a   1.000
_cell.length_b   1.000
_cell.length_c   1.000
_cell.angle_alpha   90.00
_cell.angle_beta   90.00
_cell.angle_gamma   90.00
#
_symmetry.space_group_name_H-M   'P 1'
#
loop_
_entity.id
_entity.type
_entity.pdbx_description
1 polymer ?
#
loop_
_entity_poly.entity_id
_entity_poly.type
_entity_poly.pdbx_seq_one_letter_code
_entity_poly.pdbx_strand_id
1 'polypeptide(L)'
;MSAAVSASQPTPSSPPIERRPRSSSFGSITPTFSSDLAKLRAACASPDSVVHTYEEAISIASKFDVLGPNSPLSRKLKLSGETEWTEFMLNSGAVVVESSGGEDVVSIHLEKLLRHCFDVAFKLPPSAALSTTSSHRRSASSQVVPRAVYDE
;
A
#
# COMPACT_ATOMS: atom_id res chain seq x y z
N MET A 1 -39.05 -11.88 67.63
CA MET A 1 -38.51 -11.17 66.47
C MET A 1 -36.99 -11.17 66.58
N SER A 2 -36.26 -11.90 65.74
CA SER A 2 -34.80 -11.78 65.61
C SER A 2 -34.40 -12.17 64.20
N ALA A 3 -33.87 -11.19 63.49
CA ALA A 3 -33.52 -11.25 62.07
C ALA A 3 -32.06 -11.66 61.87
N ALA A 4 -31.81 -12.18 60.68
CA ALA A 4 -30.59 -12.81 60.19
C ALA A 4 -29.37 -11.87 60.08
N VAL A 5 -28.18 -12.45 60.10
CA VAL A 5 -26.96 -11.87 59.50
C VAL A 5 -26.26 -12.95 58.66
N SER A 6 -26.38 -12.81 57.34
CA SER A 6 -25.51 -13.46 56.35
C SER A 6 -24.16 -12.76 56.32
N ALA A 7 -23.09 -13.53 56.37
CA ALA A 7 -21.73 -13.04 56.12
C ALA A 7 -21.45 -13.05 54.60
N SER A 8 -21.27 -11.87 54.01
CA SER A 8 -20.79 -11.70 52.63
C SER A 8 -19.33 -11.27 52.65
N GLN A 9 -18.47 -12.08 52.04
CA GLN A 9 -17.04 -11.86 51.89
C GLN A 9 -16.78 -10.90 50.71
N PRO A 10 -15.98 -9.84 50.85
CA PRO A 10 -15.64 -8.97 49.72
C PRO A 10 -14.54 -9.60 48.85
N THR A 11 -14.81 -9.75 47.55
CA THR A 11 -13.82 -10.10 46.53
C THR A 11 -12.88 -8.92 46.26
N PRO A 12 -11.58 -9.15 45.98
CA PRO A 12 -10.66 -8.08 45.62
C PRO A 12 -11.01 -7.55 44.21
N SER A 13 -11.58 -6.35 44.18
CA SER A 13 -11.84 -5.58 42.96
C SER A 13 -10.50 -5.23 42.30
N SER A 14 -10.26 -5.79 41.12
CA SER A 14 -9.13 -5.39 40.27
C SER A 14 -9.29 -3.91 39.89
N PRO A 15 -8.19 -3.12 39.84
CA PRO A 15 -8.29 -1.74 39.40
C PRO A 15 -8.87 -1.72 37.97
N PRO A 16 -9.78 -0.80 37.65
CA PRO A 16 -10.28 -0.65 36.30
C PRO A 16 -9.06 -0.45 35.39
N ILE A 17 -8.88 -1.35 34.43
CA ILE A 17 -7.93 -1.17 33.34
C ILE A 17 -8.38 0.08 32.61
N GLU A 18 -7.78 1.20 32.97
CA GLU A 18 -7.90 2.46 32.26
C GLU A 18 -7.37 2.16 30.86
N ARG A 19 -8.30 1.95 29.92
CA ARG A 19 -7.97 1.78 28.52
C ARG A 19 -7.34 3.09 28.08
N ARG A 20 -6.01 3.13 28.17
CA ARG A 20 -5.16 4.19 27.64
C ARG A 20 -5.76 4.56 26.29
N PRO A 21 -6.18 5.82 26.07
CA PRO A 21 -6.69 6.22 24.77
C PRO A 21 -5.64 5.80 23.76
N ARG A 22 -6.01 4.86 22.87
CA ARG A 22 -5.18 4.54 21.71
C ARG A 22 -5.10 5.86 20.97
N SER A 23 -3.92 6.47 21.04
CA SER A 23 -3.59 7.74 20.39
C SER A 23 -4.29 7.81 19.04
N SER A 24 -5.36 8.61 18.95
CA SER A 24 -6.10 8.88 17.72
C SER A 24 -5.34 9.87 16.83
N SER A 25 -4.00 9.82 16.87
CA SER A 25 -3.10 10.60 16.03
C SER A 25 -2.60 9.72 14.89
N PHE A 26 -3.53 9.20 14.10
CA PHE A 26 -3.29 8.79 12.72
C PHE A 26 -4.13 9.70 11.82
N GLY A 27 -3.87 11.02 11.90
CA GLY A 27 -4.47 12.03 11.02
C GLY A 27 -3.96 12.00 9.58
N SER A 28 -3.25 10.93 9.20
CA SER A 28 -2.86 10.62 7.83
C SER A 28 -3.58 9.33 7.48
N ILE A 29 -4.71 9.46 6.77
CA ILE A 29 -5.38 8.30 6.16
C ILE A 29 -4.34 7.70 5.21
N THR A 30 -3.78 6.56 5.59
CA THR A 30 -2.94 5.79 4.68
C THR A 30 -3.84 5.33 3.55
N PRO A 31 -3.56 5.70 2.29
CA PRO A 31 -4.41 5.28 1.18
C PRO A 31 -4.42 3.75 1.12
N THR A 32 -5.62 3.17 1.07
CA THR A 32 -5.81 1.71 0.95
C THR A 32 -6.55 1.38 -0.33
N PHE A 33 -6.21 0.24 -0.94
CA PHE A 33 -6.89 -0.18 -2.16
C PHE A 33 -8.40 -0.35 -1.94
N SER A 34 -8.82 -0.88 -0.79
CA SER A 34 -10.23 -1.04 -0.42
C SER A 34 -10.98 0.28 -0.27
N SER A 35 -10.35 1.32 0.31
CA SER A 35 -11.01 2.62 0.48
C SER A 35 -11.19 3.32 -0.87
N ASP A 36 -10.16 3.32 -1.72
CA ASP A 36 -10.26 3.93 -3.04
C ASP A 36 -11.16 3.12 -3.99
N LEU A 37 -11.22 1.79 -3.85
CA LEU A 37 -12.16 0.95 -4.59
C LEU A 37 -13.61 1.24 -4.19
N ALA A 38 -13.88 1.49 -2.91
CA ALA A 38 -15.22 1.92 -2.47
C ALA A 38 -15.61 3.28 -3.07
N LYS A 39 -14.67 4.23 -3.16
CA LYS A 39 -14.90 5.52 -3.82
C LYS A 39 -15.13 5.38 -5.32
N LEU A 40 -14.37 4.51 -5.98
CA LEU A 40 -14.56 4.17 -7.38
C LEU A 40 -15.95 3.61 -7.64
N ARG A 41 -16.41 2.66 -6.82
CA ARG A 41 -17.77 2.09 -6.92
C ARG A 41 -18.87 3.10 -6.60
N ALA A 42 -18.60 4.07 -5.74
CA ALA A 42 -19.54 5.15 -5.43
C ALA A 42 -19.59 6.22 -6.54
N ALA A 43 -18.48 6.43 -7.25
CA ALA A 43 -18.36 7.44 -8.30
C ALA A 43 -18.73 6.90 -9.69
N CYS A 44 -18.56 5.60 -9.93
CA CYS A 44 -18.89 4.96 -11.19
C CYS A 44 -20.27 4.30 -11.10
N ALA A 45 -21.19 4.70 -11.97
CA ALA A 45 -22.52 4.11 -12.04
C ALA A 45 -22.51 2.71 -12.70
N SER A 46 -21.44 2.39 -13.43
CA SER A 46 -21.29 1.11 -14.13
C SER A 46 -20.85 0.01 -13.15
N PRO A 47 -21.50 -1.17 -13.16
CA PRO A 47 -21.09 -2.30 -12.32
C PRO A 47 -19.67 -2.79 -12.64
N ASP A 48 -19.22 -2.60 -13.88
CA ASP A 48 -17.92 -3.06 -14.36
C ASP A 48 -16.82 -2.01 -14.18
N SER A 49 -17.16 -0.82 -13.66
CA SER A 49 -16.23 0.28 -13.45
C SER A 49 -15.46 0.67 -14.72
N VAL A 50 -16.16 0.64 -15.86
CA VAL A 50 -15.65 1.00 -17.19
C VAL A 50 -16.21 2.36 -17.58
N VAL A 51 -15.34 3.22 -18.13
CA VAL A 51 -15.70 4.52 -18.70
C VAL A 51 -15.16 4.65 -20.12
N HIS A 52 -15.78 5.52 -20.93
CA HIS A 52 -15.48 5.62 -22.37
C HIS A 52 -14.73 6.91 -22.76
N THR A 53 -14.44 7.77 -21.79
CA THR A 53 -13.72 9.01 -22.01
C THR A 53 -12.58 9.16 -21.02
N TYR A 54 -11.46 9.73 -21.47
CA TYR A 54 -10.33 10.04 -20.60
C TYR A 54 -10.71 11.09 -19.55
N GLU A 55 -11.54 12.08 -19.89
CA GLU A 55 -11.99 13.11 -18.96
C GLU A 55 -12.76 12.51 -17.77
N GLU A 56 -13.69 11.58 -18.03
CA GLU A 56 -14.42 10.88 -16.97
C GLU A 56 -13.47 10.03 -16.11
N ALA A 57 -12.52 9.34 -16.74
CA ALA A 57 -11.53 8.53 -16.05
C ALA A 57 -10.65 9.39 -15.11
N ILE A 58 -10.17 10.54 -15.59
CA ILE A 58 -9.36 11.49 -14.82
C ILE A 58 -10.19 12.07 -13.66
N SER A 59 -11.43 12.46 -13.93
CA SER A 59 -12.35 13.00 -12.92
C SER A 59 -12.60 12.01 -11.77
N ILE A 60 -12.79 10.72 -12.07
CA ILE A 60 -12.95 9.69 -11.05
C ILE A 60 -11.62 9.41 -10.34
N ALA A 61 -10.52 9.26 -11.10
CA ALA A 61 -9.20 8.97 -10.55
C ALA A 61 -8.69 10.07 -9.59
N SER A 62 -9.02 11.33 -9.87
CA SER A 62 -8.67 12.48 -9.01
C SER A 62 -9.22 12.36 -7.58
N LYS A 63 -10.23 11.52 -7.34
CA LYS A 63 -10.83 11.28 -6.02
C LYS A 63 -10.08 10.23 -5.18
N PHE A 64 -9.11 9.52 -5.76
CA PHE A 64 -8.37 8.48 -5.05
C PHE A 64 -7.35 9.08 -4.09
N ASP A 65 -7.32 8.59 -2.86
CA ASP A 65 -6.34 9.02 -1.86
C ASP A 65 -4.92 8.65 -2.29
N VAL A 66 -4.75 7.55 -3.03
CA VAL A 66 -3.45 7.16 -3.62
C VAL A 66 -2.94 8.16 -4.66
N LEU A 67 -3.76 9.08 -5.16
CA LEU A 67 -3.33 10.17 -6.04
C LEU A 67 -3.32 11.52 -5.33
N GLY A 68 -3.70 11.56 -4.05
CA GLY A 68 -3.76 12.77 -3.26
C GLY A 68 -2.38 13.44 -3.06
N PRO A 69 -2.35 14.71 -2.63
CA PRO A 69 -1.11 15.50 -2.53
C PRO A 69 -0.08 14.88 -1.58
N ASN A 70 -0.54 14.20 -0.54
CA ASN A 70 0.32 13.54 0.46
C ASN A 70 0.57 12.04 0.19
N SER A 71 0.14 11.53 -0.97
CA SER A 71 0.31 10.13 -1.34
C SER A 71 1.79 9.77 -1.57
N PRO A 72 2.19 8.51 -1.30
CA PRO A 72 3.47 7.98 -1.79
C PRO A 72 3.63 8.10 -3.32
N LEU A 73 2.54 8.06 -4.08
CA LEU A 73 2.54 8.14 -5.54
C LEU A 73 2.90 9.53 -6.06
N SER A 74 2.44 10.60 -5.39
CA SER A 74 2.67 11.99 -5.83
C SER A 74 4.16 12.38 -5.83
N ARG A 75 4.99 11.64 -5.07
CA ARG A 75 6.45 11.79 -5.07
C ARG A 75 7.13 11.12 -6.27
N LYS A 76 6.48 10.12 -6.87
CA LYS A 76 7.05 9.28 -7.94
C LYS A 76 6.51 9.67 -9.32
N LEU A 77 5.32 10.23 -9.37
CA LEU A 77 4.60 10.52 -10.61
C LEU A 77 3.99 11.91 -10.54
N LYS A 78 4.23 12.72 -11.58
CA LYS A 78 3.58 14.02 -11.79
C LYS A 78 2.63 13.89 -12.97
N LEU A 79 1.33 14.01 -12.70
CA LEU A 79 0.27 14.00 -13.70
C LEU A 79 -0.38 15.40 -13.73
N SER A 80 0.32 16.33 -14.37
CA SER A 80 -0.04 17.74 -14.50
C SER A 80 -0.85 18.05 -15.76
N GLY A 81 -0.71 17.26 -16.82
CA GLY A 81 -1.40 17.44 -18.08
C GLY A 81 -2.17 16.20 -18.55
N GLU A 82 -3.11 16.43 -19.47
CA GLU A 82 -3.93 15.37 -20.08
C GLU A 82 -3.07 14.32 -20.80
N THR A 83 -2.02 14.73 -21.51
CA THR A 83 -1.10 13.81 -22.20
C THR A 83 -0.43 12.82 -21.24
N GLU A 84 0.02 13.31 -20.09
CA GLU A 84 0.67 12.49 -19.06
C GLU A 84 -0.32 11.48 -18.47
N TRP A 85 -1.58 11.89 -18.28
CA TRP A 85 -2.67 11.01 -17.88
C TRP A 85 -2.96 9.93 -18.93
N THR A 86 -3.06 10.31 -20.19
CA THR A 86 -3.32 9.38 -21.30
C THR A 86 -2.21 8.34 -21.41
N GLU A 87 -0.94 8.74 -21.41
CA GLU A 87 0.20 7.82 -21.42
C GLU A 87 0.21 6.90 -20.19
N PHE A 88 -0.07 7.45 -19.00
CA PHE A 88 -0.15 6.66 -17.78
C PHE A 88 -1.27 5.61 -17.83
N MET A 89 -2.45 5.98 -18.33
CA MET A 89 -3.56 5.04 -18.49
C MET A 89 -3.27 3.98 -19.55
N LEU A 90 -2.64 4.33 -20.67
CA LEU A 90 -2.20 3.37 -21.69
C LEU A 90 -1.18 2.37 -21.12
N ASN A 91 -0.17 2.87 -20.41
CA ASN A 91 0.87 2.02 -19.78
C ASN A 91 0.33 1.10 -18.68
N SER A 92 -0.80 1.48 -18.05
CA SER A 92 -1.44 0.65 -17.03
C SER A 92 -2.13 -0.61 -17.58
N GLY A 93 -2.35 -0.69 -18.90
CA GLY A 93 -3.17 -1.74 -19.52
C GLY A 93 -4.66 -1.65 -19.17
N ALA A 94 -5.10 -0.49 -18.64
CA ALA A 94 -6.50 -0.21 -18.34
C ALA A 94 -7.30 0.19 -19.58
N VAL A 95 -6.64 0.71 -20.61
CA VAL A 95 -7.26 1.18 -21.85
C VAL A 95 -7.35 0.02 -22.85
N VAL A 96 -8.55 -0.20 -23.35
CA VAL A 96 -8.85 -1.09 -24.47
C VAL A 96 -9.41 -0.22 -25.59
N VAL A 97 -8.80 -0.27 -26.76
CA VAL A 97 -9.29 0.40 -27.97
C VAL A 97 -9.79 -0.68 -28.90
N GLU A 98 -11.11 -0.69 -29.14
CA GLU A 98 -11.73 -1.58 -30.10
C GLU A 98 -12.11 -0.77 -31.34
N SER A 99 -11.46 -1.05 -32.48
CA SER A 99 -11.87 -0.50 -33.77
C SER A 99 -13.01 -1.36 -34.31
N SER A 100 -14.25 -0.88 -34.21
CA SER A 100 -15.41 -1.56 -34.78
C SER A 100 -16.05 -0.67 -35.83
N GLY A 101 -16.02 -1.09 -37.09
CA GLY A 101 -16.72 -0.39 -38.18
C GLY A 101 -16.14 0.97 -38.59
N GLY A 102 -14.90 1.29 -38.23
CA GLY A 102 -14.23 2.56 -38.59
C GLY A 102 -14.29 3.65 -37.51
N GLU A 103 -14.95 3.38 -36.38
CA GLU A 103 -14.87 4.20 -35.19
C GLU A 103 -14.06 3.47 -34.11
N ASP A 104 -13.11 4.19 -33.51
CA ASP A 104 -12.32 3.71 -32.40
C ASP A 104 -13.10 3.94 -31.10
N VAL A 105 -13.59 2.85 -30.50
CA VAL A 105 -14.27 2.91 -29.21
C VAL A 105 -13.26 2.67 -28.11
N VAL A 106 -13.05 3.70 -27.28
CA VAL A 106 -12.18 3.62 -26.11
C VAL A 106 -12.96 3.11 -24.91
N SER A 107 -12.42 2.11 -24.22
CA SER A 107 -12.94 1.59 -22.96
C SER A 107 -11.83 1.56 -21.92
N ILE A 108 -12.05 2.24 -20.79
CA ILE A 108 -11.06 2.42 -19.73
C ILE A 108 -11.54 1.73 -18.46
N HIS A 109 -10.84 0.67 -18.05
CA HIS A 109 -11.13 -0.09 -16.84
C HIS A 109 -10.51 0.57 -15.61
N LEU A 110 -11.33 1.26 -14.82
CA LEU A 110 -10.85 2.06 -13.68
C LEU A 110 -10.28 1.20 -12.54
N GLU A 111 -10.74 -0.03 -12.36
CA GLU A 111 -10.18 -0.93 -11.34
C GLU A 111 -8.73 -1.34 -11.66
N LYS A 112 -8.44 -1.58 -12.95
CA LYS A 112 -7.07 -1.86 -13.41
C LYS A 112 -6.17 -0.65 -13.20
N LEU A 113 -6.67 0.54 -13.56
CA LEU A 113 -5.97 1.81 -13.33
C LEU A 113 -5.67 2.00 -11.83
N LEU A 114 -6.66 1.80 -10.95
CA LEU A 114 -6.49 1.90 -9.50
C LEU A 114 -5.43 0.93 -9.00
N ARG A 115 -5.45 -0.33 -9.46
CA ARG A 115 -4.43 -1.32 -9.09
C ARG A 115 -3.04 -0.89 -9.55
N HIS A 116 -2.95 -0.34 -10.76
CA HIS A 116 -1.69 0.22 -11.28
C HIS A 116 -1.18 1.39 -10.43
N CYS A 117 -2.05 2.30 -9.97
CA CYS A 117 -1.67 3.38 -9.07
C CYS A 117 -1.05 2.85 -7.76
N PHE A 118 -1.67 1.82 -7.15
CA PHE A 118 -1.13 1.19 -5.95
C PHE A 118 0.17 0.44 -6.21
N ASP A 119 0.28 -0.24 -7.35
CA ASP A 119 1.52 -0.87 -7.79
C ASP A 119 2.64 0.16 -7.91
N VAL A 120 2.43 1.29 -8.57
CA VAL A 120 3.46 2.32 -8.71
C VAL A 120 3.77 2.99 -7.36
N ALA A 121 2.76 3.22 -6.52
CA ALA A 121 2.91 3.86 -5.23
C ALA A 121 3.70 3.00 -4.23
N PHE A 122 3.44 1.69 -4.21
CA PHE A 122 3.90 0.77 -3.16
C PHE A 122 4.84 -0.33 -3.65
N LYS A 123 5.02 -0.53 -4.97
CA LYS A 123 6.18 -1.31 -5.44
C LYS A 123 7.43 -0.57 -5.01
N LEU A 124 8.16 -1.23 -4.11
CA LEU A 124 9.57 -0.99 -3.89
C LEU A 124 10.26 -1.06 -5.26
N PRO A 125 11.22 -0.18 -5.57
CA PRO A 125 12.13 -0.46 -6.69
C PRO A 125 12.66 -1.89 -6.49
N PRO A 126 12.91 -2.66 -7.57
CA PRO A 126 13.60 -3.93 -7.41
C PRO A 126 14.79 -3.65 -6.53
N SER A 127 14.84 -4.29 -5.36
CA SER A 127 15.96 -4.15 -4.44
C SER A 127 17.18 -4.36 -5.31
N ALA A 128 18.12 -3.42 -5.31
CA ALA A 128 19.38 -3.57 -6.02
C ALA A 128 20.20 -4.67 -5.31
N ALA A 129 19.68 -5.89 -5.27
CA ALA A 129 20.44 -7.09 -5.14
C ALA A 129 21.20 -7.20 -6.46
N LEU A 130 22.50 -6.92 -6.39
CA LEU A 130 23.51 -6.94 -7.45
C LEU A 130 23.71 -5.61 -8.20
N SER A 131 24.61 -4.78 -7.67
CA SER A 131 25.95 -4.67 -8.24
C SER A 131 26.87 -3.93 -7.26
N THR A 132 28.06 -4.48 -6.99
CA THR A 132 29.10 -4.10 -5.99
C THR A 132 28.79 -4.54 -4.55
N THR A 133 29.12 -5.75 -4.13
CA THR A 133 30.51 -6.16 -3.92
C THR A 133 30.66 -7.67 -4.10
N SER A 134 31.16 -8.05 -5.27
CA SER A 134 32.05 -9.20 -5.37
C SER A 134 33.28 -8.91 -4.50
N SER A 135 33.25 -9.36 -3.25
CA SER A 135 34.43 -9.74 -2.47
C SER A 135 33.95 -10.42 -1.19
N HIS A 136 33.46 -11.65 -1.35
CA HIS A 136 33.51 -12.60 -0.26
C HIS A 136 34.97 -13.02 -0.07
N ARG A 137 35.81 -12.11 0.43
CA ARG A 137 37.08 -12.52 1.03
C ARG A 137 36.75 -13.17 2.36
N ARG A 138 36.58 -14.49 2.29
CA ARG A 138 36.83 -15.40 3.39
C ARG A 138 38.23 -15.11 3.93
N SER A 139 38.35 -14.26 4.94
CA SER A 139 39.49 -14.36 5.85
C SER A 139 39.23 -15.53 6.79
N ALA A 140 39.32 -16.74 6.25
CA ALA A 140 39.68 -17.90 7.03
C ALA A 140 41.20 -17.79 7.27
N SER A 141 41.62 -17.02 8.26
CA SER A 141 42.98 -17.20 8.78
C SER A 141 42.98 -18.47 9.59
N SER A 142 43.60 -19.51 9.02
CA SER A 142 43.93 -20.76 9.68
C SER A 142 44.48 -20.52 11.08
N GLN A 143 44.01 -21.35 12.02
CA GLN A 143 44.71 -21.61 13.27
C GLN A 143 46.17 -21.99 12.98
N VAL A 144 47.11 -21.35 13.67
CA VAL A 144 48.40 -21.95 13.99
C VAL A 144 48.53 -21.94 15.49
N VAL A 145 48.37 -23.13 16.07
CA VAL A 145 48.73 -23.45 17.45
C VAL A 145 50.25 -23.62 17.47
N PRO A 146 51.04 -22.85 18.26
CA PRO A 146 52.42 -23.22 18.48
C PRO A 146 52.47 -24.42 19.43
N ARG A 147 52.69 -25.60 18.85
CA ARG A 147 53.16 -26.80 19.54
C ARG A 147 54.64 -26.61 19.84
N ALA A 148 54.97 -26.22 21.05
CA ALA A 148 56.33 -26.35 21.57
C ALA A 148 56.40 -27.68 22.36
N VAL A 149 57.07 -28.67 21.77
CA VAL A 149 57.59 -29.85 22.46
C VAL A 149 59.04 -29.96 22.01
N TYR A 150 59.97 -29.91 22.97
CA TYR A 150 61.26 -30.62 23.16
C TYR A 150 61.79 -30.04 24.50
N ASP A 151 61.92 -30.76 25.61
CA ASP A 151 62.69 -31.99 25.93
C ASP A 151 64.21 -31.79 25.77
N GLU A 152 64.84 -31.30 26.84
CA GLU A 152 65.93 -31.91 27.65
C GLU A 152 66.61 -30.83 28.53
#